data_AF-A0A532UEN2-F1
#
_entry.id   AF-A0A532UEN2-F1
#
_cell.length_a   1.000
_cell.length_b   1.000
_cell.length_c   1.000
_cell.angle_alpha   90.00
_cell.angle_beta   90.00
_cell.angle_gamma   90.00
#
_symmetry.space_group_name_H-M   'P 1'
#
loop_
_entity.id
_entity.type
_entity.pdbx_description
1 polymer ?
#
loop_
_entity_poly.entity_id
_entity_poly.type
_entity_poly.pdbx_seq_one_letter_code
_entity_poly.pdbx_strand_id
1 'polypeptide(L)' 'MKVLDSGRGELFLHPDPAADREWLRRNKSWALKNKVMDEKEAVEKFVHDGDYLGTELYGTVRCPMSLTREIIR' A
#
# COMPACT_ATOMS: atom_id res chain seq x y z
N MET A 1 -16.18 25.42 -20.50
CA MET A 1 -15.37 24.72 -19.47
C MET A 1 -13.91 24.74 -19.95
N LYS A 2 -12.98 25.30 -19.16
CA LYS A 2 -11.55 25.32 -19.51
C LYS A 2 -10.86 24.17 -18.77
N VAL A 3 -10.49 23.13 -19.49
CA VAL A 3 -9.71 22.01 -18.93
C VAL A 3 -8.28 22.50 -18.75
N LEU A 4 -7.73 22.33 -17.54
CA LEU A 4 -6.38 22.80 -17.19
C LEU A 4 -5.31 21.73 -17.46
N ASP A 5 -5.65 20.45 -17.29
CA ASP A 5 -4.79 19.31 -17.61
C ASP A 5 -5.64 18.04 -17.82
N SER A 6 -5.12 17.08 -18.60
CA SER A 6 -5.74 15.77 -18.83
C SER A 6 -4.68 14.70 -19.08
N GLY A 7 -4.84 13.52 -18.48
CA GLY A 7 -3.90 12.41 -18.65
C GLY A 7 -4.56 11.03 -18.55
N ARG A 8 -3.80 10.00 -18.92
CA ARG A 8 -4.09 8.59 -18.65
C ARG A 8 -2.91 8.01 -17.89
N GLY A 9 -3.15 7.50 -16.68
CA GLY A 9 -2.15 6.77 -15.89
C GLY A 9 -2.38 5.26 -15.99
N GLU A 10 -1.36 4.49 -15.64
CA GLU A 10 -1.52 3.06 -15.42
C GLU A 10 -2.39 2.81 -14.18
N LEU A 11 -3.22 1.76 -14.24
CA LEU A 11 -4.01 1.37 -13.08
C LEU A 11 -3.10 0.64 -12.09
N PHE A 12 -3.06 1.11 -10.83
CA PHE A 12 -2.34 0.44 -9.75
C PHE A 12 -2.80 -1.01 -9.52
N LEU A 13 -4.08 -1.30 -9.79
CA LEU A 13 -4.64 -2.65 -9.73
C LEU A 13 -5.38 -2.95 -11.02
N HIS A 14 -5.13 -4.14 -11.58
CA HIS A 14 -5.81 -4.57 -12.79
C HIS A 14 -7.32 -4.75 -12.51
N PRO A 15 -8.23 -4.27 -13.37
CA PRO A 15 -9.66 -4.30 -13.07
C PRO A 15 -10.30 -5.69 -13.18
N ASP A 16 -9.54 -6.72 -13.55
CA ASP A 16 -10.00 -8.11 -13.65
C ASP A 16 -9.82 -8.85 -12.31
N PRO A 17 -10.90 -9.07 -11.53
CA PRO A 17 -10.79 -9.70 -10.23
C PRO A 17 -10.44 -11.19 -10.32
N ALA A 18 -10.67 -11.85 -11.46
CA ALA A 18 -10.33 -13.26 -11.63
C ALA A 18 -8.83 -13.47 -11.82
N ALA A 19 -8.19 -12.60 -12.63
CA ALA A 19 -6.74 -12.58 -12.80
C ALA A 19 -6.02 -12.32 -11.47
N ASP A 20 -6.49 -11.37 -10.66
CA ASP A 20 -5.92 -11.08 -9.35
C ASP A 20 -6.02 -12.27 -8.39
N ARG A 21 -7.18 -12.95 -8.36
CA ARG A 21 -7.36 -14.15 -7.54
C ARG A 21 -6.42 -15.28 -7.96
N GLU A 22 -6.22 -15.46 -9.27
CA GLU A 22 -5.28 -16.44 -9.81
C GLU A 22 -3.84 -16.13 -9.38
N TRP A 23 -3.43 -14.87 -9.54
CA TRP A 23 -2.11 -14.41 -9.14
C TRP A 23 -1.87 -14.61 -7.65
N LEU A 24 -2.83 -14.22 -6.80
CA LEU A 24 -2.72 -14.39 -5.35
C LEU A 24 -2.59 -15.87 -4.98
N ARG A 25 -3.35 -16.76 -5.61
CA ARG A 25 -3.28 -18.20 -5.31
C ARG A 25 -1.91 -18.80 -5.64
N ARG A 26 -1.28 -18.33 -6.72
CA ARG A 26 0.03 -18.82 -7.18
C ARG A 26 1.22 -18.20 -6.45
N ASN A 27 1.11 -16.93 -6.05
CA ASN A 27 2.27 -16.14 -5.58
C ASN A 27 2.22 -15.79 -4.08
N LYS A 28 1.03 -15.74 -3.47
CA LYS A 28 0.89 -15.38 -2.04
C LYS A 28 0.91 -16.63 -1.18
N SER A 29 1.87 -16.70 -0.25
CA SER A 29 1.89 -17.71 0.80
C SER A 29 0.75 -17.48 1.81
N TRP A 30 -0.03 -18.53 2.07
CA TRP A 30 -1.09 -18.56 3.09
C TRP A 30 -0.63 -19.10 4.45
N ALA A 31 0.64 -19.51 4.56
CA ALA A 31 1.20 -19.98 5.81
C ALA A 31 1.17 -18.89 6.89
N LEU A 32 0.85 -19.31 8.12
CA LEU A 32 0.96 -18.47 9.31
C LEU A 32 2.44 -18.29 9.66
N LYS A 33 2.99 -17.14 9.29
CA LYS A 33 4.37 -16.75 9.59
C LYS A 33 4.35 -15.57 10.55
N ASN A 34 5.33 -15.54 11.45
CA ASN A 34 5.55 -14.34 12.27
C ASN A 34 5.98 -13.17 11.36
N LYS A 35 5.29 -12.04 11.49
CA LYS A 35 5.52 -10.80 10.73
C LYS A 35 5.73 -9.59 11.65
N VAL A 36 5.91 -9.82 12.95
CA VAL A 36 6.20 -8.76 13.92
C VAL A 36 7.59 -8.21 13.65
N MET A 37 7.69 -6.89 13.58
CA MET A 37 8.93 -6.13 13.40
C MET A 37 8.74 -4.71 13.97
N ASP A 38 9.84 -3.96 14.10
CA ASP A 38 9.78 -2.55 14.48
C ASP A 38 9.44 -1.65 13.27
N GLU A 39 9.12 -0.38 13.55
CA GLU A 39 8.71 0.57 12.52
C GLU A 39 9.82 0.84 11.50
N LYS A 40 11.07 0.94 11.94
CA LYS A 40 12.21 1.23 11.06
C LYS A 40 12.40 0.11 10.06
N GLU A 41 12.40 -1.13 10.53
CA GLU A 41 12.49 -2.34 9.70
C GLU A 41 11.32 -2.39 8.71
N ALA A 42 10.10 -2.05 9.14
CA ALA A 42 8.94 -2.04 8.27
C ALA A 42 9.05 -1.00 7.15
N VAL A 43 9.43 0.24 7.49
CA VAL A 43 9.59 1.32 6.51
C VAL A 43 10.71 1.00 5.52
N GLU A 44 11.87 0.58 6.02
CA GLU A 44 13.04 0.24 5.20
C GLU A 44 12.77 -0.92 4.23
N LYS A 45 11.91 -1.88 4.62
CA LYS A 45 11.59 -3.04 3.77
C LYS A 45 10.47 -2.82 2.76
N PHE A 46 9.53 -1.93 3.06
CA PHE A 46 8.25 -1.88 2.32
C PHE A 46 7.90 -0.52 1.73
N VAL A 47 8.60 0.55 2.07
CA VAL A 47 8.33 1.90 1.57
C VAL A 47 9.50 2.35 0.71
N HIS A 48 9.20 2.71 -0.54
CA HIS A 48 10.19 3.13 -1.53
C HIS A 48 9.82 4.49 -2.11
N ASP A 49 10.82 5.15 -2.71
CA ASP A 49 10.59 6.42 -3.41
C ASP A 49 9.58 6.24 -4.55
N GLY A 50 8.60 7.14 -4.62
CA GLY A 50 7.50 7.08 -5.58
C GLY A 50 6.30 6.21 -5.19
N ASP A 51 6.33 5.51 -4.05
CA ASP A 51 5.20 4.70 -3.60
C ASP A 51 3.97 5.58 -3.25
N TYR A 52 2.79 5.09 -3.62
CA TYR A 52 1.51 5.67 -3.22
C TYR A 52 0.98 4.97 -1.96
N LEU A 53 1.03 5.66 -0.82
CA LEU A 53 0.63 5.09 0.47
C LEU A 53 -0.86 5.31 0.77
N GLY A 54 -1.58 4.22 1.00
CA GLY A 54 -2.96 4.23 1.51
C GLY A 54 -3.01 3.78 2.96
N THR A 55 -3.57 4.61 3.84
CA THR A 55 -3.81 4.25 5.24
C THR A 55 -5.28 4.38 5.59
N GLU A 56 -5.76 3.49 6.46
CA GLU A 56 -7.12 3.57 6.99
C GLU A 56 -7.17 4.60 8.12
N LEU A 57 -8.26 5.37 8.16
CA LEU A 57 -8.46 6.41 9.18
C LEU A 57 -9.96 6.58 9.47
N TYR A 58 -10.50 5.74 10.36
CA TYR A 58 -11.86 5.91 10.86
C TYR A 58 -11.90 6.92 12.03
N GLY A 59 -12.67 8.00 11.85
CA GLY A 59 -13.10 8.87 12.95
C GLY A 59 -11.97 9.60 13.68
N THR A 60 -10.95 10.07 12.95
CA THR A 60 -9.82 10.91 13.43
C THR A 60 -8.85 10.28 14.44
N VAL A 61 -9.06 9.03 14.89
CA VAL A 61 -8.30 8.47 16.03
C VAL A 61 -7.59 7.14 15.77
N ARG A 62 -7.81 6.49 14.61
CA ARG A 62 -7.17 5.20 14.27
C ARG A 62 -6.38 5.32 12.97
N CYS A 63 -5.13 5.73 13.09
CA CYS A 63 -4.14 5.83 12.01
C CYS A 63 -2.84 5.17 12.48
N PRO A 64 -2.02 4.56 11.59
CA PRO A 64 -0.71 4.00 11.94
C PRO A 64 0.33 5.10 12.23
N MET A 65 0.09 5.90 13.27
CA MET A 65 0.86 7.11 13.55
C MET A 65 2.34 6.84 13.84
N SER A 66 2.71 5.66 14.37
CA SER A 66 4.13 5.33 14.58
C SER A 66 4.85 5.12 13.24
N LEU A 67 4.26 4.38 12.30
CA LEU A 67 4.79 4.20 10.94
C LEU A 67 4.81 5.52 10.17
N THR A 68 3.75 6.33 10.24
CA THR A 68 3.74 7.65 9.59
C THR A 68 4.88 8.54 10.08
N ARG A 69 5.16 8.53 11.39
CA ARG A 69 6.28 9.29 11.96
C ARG A 69 7.64 8.74 11.53
N GLU A 70 7.76 7.42 11.37
CA GLU A 70 9.00 6.80 10.91
C GLU A 70 9.27 7.11 9.42
N ILE A 71 8.25 7.13 8.57
CA ILE A 71 8.39 7.53 7.15
C ILE A 71 8.89 8.98 7.01
N ILE A 72 8.53 9.86 7.95
CA ILE A 72 8.89 11.28 7.94
C ILE A 72 10.33 11.52 8.42
N ARG A 73 10.92 10.60 9.21
CA ARG A 73 12.29 10.76 9.73
C ARG A 73 13.33 10.65 8.64
#